data_AF-A0A4R8I927-F1
#
_entry.id   AF-A0A4R8I927-F1
#
_cell.length_a   1.000
_cell.length_b   1.000
_cell.length_c   1.000
_cell.angle_alpha   90.00
_cell.angle_beta   90.00
_cell.angle_gamma   90.00
#
_symmetry.space_group_name_H-M   'P 1'
#
loop_
_entity.id
_entity.type
_entity.pdbx_description
1 polymer ?
#
loop_
_entity_poly.entity_id
_entity_poly.type
_entity_poly.pdbx_seq_one_letter_code
_entity_poly.pdbx_strand_id
1 'polypeptide(L)'
;MKEKVIFDTNTIRNTDINNFFGGRKELEQFENDADIIVPYTVIEEIKRQKKVILKSKKDSFLSNPLHRIMGIDEDNTKAFDVEAYIKKLEDDETIVFEVIDLKANDVLPQIKELALLKKPPFVEADDSDKGFKDALIYFSVLEYVQEIPNKYVFVCTKDNLLKRAFLAHSNIVVVESYTEFKEHSVSQFFDDYFIQKVNAELGVEISKENIKEYWYNINDNKVVLVGLEEQEYVIETDSGEIISTCNRSQFQINTLINSSSFRMTHRSINELENYTHFLSNDEVKIILEASYSNQEIRLIINDSDVKEFLASLYNTNMIEDNDAKNFLKEIFE
;
A
#
# COMPACT_ATOMS: atom_id res chain seq x y z
N MET A 1 -6.41 -0.13 -12.75
CA MET A 1 -6.80 0.80 -11.66
C MET A 1 -5.51 1.28 -11.02
N LYS A 2 -5.31 2.59 -10.83
CA LYS A 2 -4.07 3.09 -10.21
C LYS A 2 -4.05 2.72 -8.72
N GLU A 3 -2.86 2.46 -8.20
CA GLU A 3 -2.66 2.28 -6.77
C GLU A 3 -2.92 3.59 -6.04
N LYS A 4 -3.31 3.49 -4.77
CA LYS A 4 -3.71 4.64 -3.95
C LYS A 4 -2.60 4.98 -2.98
N VAL A 5 -2.09 6.21 -3.04
CA VAL A 5 -0.99 6.67 -2.19
C VAL A 5 -1.47 7.84 -1.33
N ILE A 6 -1.43 7.66 -0.02
CA ILE A 6 -1.87 8.63 0.98
C ILE A 6 -0.66 9.37 1.54
N PHE A 7 -0.70 10.70 1.53
CA PHE A 7 0.43 11.53 1.99
C PHE A 7 0.22 12.12 3.37
N ASP A 8 1.27 12.11 4.18
CA ASP A 8 1.33 12.88 5.43
C ASP A 8 1.73 14.35 5.19
N THR A 9 1.64 15.18 6.24
CA THR A 9 2.02 16.60 6.11
C THR A 9 3.50 16.79 5.78
N ASN A 10 4.40 15.98 6.35
CA ASN A 10 5.83 16.20 6.23
C ASN A 10 6.33 15.95 4.81
N THR A 11 5.71 15.01 4.10
CA THR A 11 6.11 14.62 2.74
C THR A 11 5.75 15.68 1.72
N ILE A 12 4.58 16.31 1.84
CA ILE A 12 4.07 17.31 0.87
C ILE A 12 4.19 18.75 1.38
N ARG A 13 4.95 18.96 2.46
CA ARG A 13 5.13 20.27 3.07
C ARG A 13 5.80 21.24 2.12
N ASN A 14 5.22 22.43 1.99
CA ASN A 14 5.83 23.53 1.24
C ASN A 14 6.14 24.73 2.13
N THR A 15 7.41 25.10 2.22
CA THR A 15 7.83 26.37 2.85
C THR A 15 7.72 27.57 1.91
N ASP A 16 7.57 27.34 0.60
CA ASP A 16 7.39 28.36 -0.41
C ASP A 16 5.92 28.80 -0.54
N ILE A 17 5.76 29.98 -1.14
CA ILE A 17 4.47 30.69 -1.27
C ILE A 17 3.90 30.64 -2.69
N ASN A 18 4.56 29.96 -3.62
CA ASN A 18 4.20 29.94 -5.04
C ASN A 18 3.24 28.81 -5.41
N ASN A 19 3.29 27.70 -4.67
CA ASN A 19 2.51 26.49 -4.93
C ASN A 19 1.79 26.06 -3.66
N PHE A 20 0.72 25.27 -3.77
CA PHE A 20 0.03 24.74 -2.61
C PHE A 20 0.85 23.62 -1.96
N PHE A 21 1.14 22.55 -2.69
CA PHE A 21 1.99 21.46 -2.21
C PHE A 21 3.49 21.70 -2.40
N GLY A 22 4.29 21.01 -1.60
CA GLY A 22 5.74 20.90 -1.72
C GLY A 22 6.10 19.61 -2.48
N GLY A 23 7.40 19.31 -2.62
CA GLY A 23 7.82 18.03 -3.20
C GLY A 23 7.32 17.77 -4.63
N ARG A 24 7.03 18.82 -5.42
CA ARG A 24 6.34 18.71 -6.72
C ARG A 24 6.89 17.64 -7.66
N LYS A 25 8.22 17.54 -7.80
CA LYS A 25 8.84 16.53 -8.66
C LYS A 25 8.44 15.11 -8.28
N GLU A 26 8.38 14.83 -6.99
CA GLU A 26 8.02 13.51 -6.47
C GLU A 26 6.51 13.29 -6.63
N LEU A 27 5.67 14.28 -6.34
CA LEU A 27 4.22 14.19 -6.56
C LEU A 27 3.86 14.00 -8.04
N GLU A 28 4.54 14.67 -8.97
CA GLU A 28 4.36 14.48 -10.42
C GLU A 28 4.75 13.04 -10.84
N GLN A 29 5.75 12.43 -10.20
CA GLN A 29 6.08 11.02 -10.43
C GLN A 29 4.97 10.10 -9.92
N PHE A 30 4.47 10.35 -8.71
CA PHE A 30 3.34 9.62 -8.15
C PHE A 30 2.06 9.76 -9.00
N GLU A 31 1.75 10.96 -9.48
CA GLU A 31 0.54 11.22 -10.30
C GLU A 31 0.51 10.37 -11.58
N ASN A 32 1.67 10.00 -12.14
CA ASN A 32 1.74 9.13 -13.31
C ASN A 32 1.29 7.70 -12.99
N ASP A 33 1.67 7.16 -11.83
CA ASP A 33 1.56 5.74 -11.50
C ASP A 33 0.48 5.44 -10.44
N ALA A 34 0.03 6.45 -9.68
CA ALA A 34 -0.87 6.32 -8.54
C ALA A 34 -1.92 7.45 -8.46
N ASP A 35 -3.03 7.15 -7.77
CA ASP A 35 -4.00 8.13 -7.31
C ASP A 35 -3.48 8.76 -6.01
N ILE A 36 -3.30 10.09 -6.01
CA ILE A 36 -2.84 10.84 -4.84
C ILE A 36 -4.02 11.12 -3.92
N ILE A 37 -3.88 10.73 -2.65
CA ILE A 37 -4.88 10.96 -1.61
C ILE A 37 -4.25 11.79 -0.48
N VAL A 38 -4.98 12.79 -0.01
CA VAL A 38 -4.52 13.67 1.06
C VAL A 38 -5.58 13.75 2.15
N PRO A 39 -5.26 13.39 3.40
CA PRO A 39 -6.19 13.57 4.50
C PRO A 39 -6.53 15.05 4.73
N TYR A 40 -7.78 15.36 5.05
CA TYR A 40 -8.24 16.73 5.30
C TYR A 40 -7.44 17.42 6.41
N THR A 41 -7.06 16.67 7.45
CA THR A 41 -6.17 17.16 8.52
C THR A 41 -4.82 17.68 7.97
N VAL A 42 -4.30 17.06 6.91
CA VAL A 42 -3.06 17.49 6.25
C VAL A 42 -3.28 18.79 5.45
N ILE A 43 -4.38 18.89 4.72
CA ILE A 43 -4.77 20.11 3.99
C ILE A 43 -4.87 21.31 4.94
N GLU A 44 -5.57 21.14 6.06
CA GLU A 44 -5.73 22.19 7.08
C GLU A 44 -4.40 22.60 7.72
N GLU A 45 -3.52 21.64 7.98
CA GLU A 45 -2.20 21.91 8.52
C GLU A 45 -1.34 22.72 7.52
N ILE A 46 -1.37 22.39 6.23
CA ILE A 46 -0.66 23.15 5.17
C ILE A 46 -1.20 24.58 5.09
N LYS A 47 -2.53 24.76 5.06
CA LYS A 47 -3.17 26.09 5.07
C LYS A 47 -2.73 26.90 6.28
N ARG A 48 -2.72 26.30 7.47
CA ARG A 48 -2.27 26.95 8.70
C ARG A 48 -0.81 27.36 8.63
N GLN A 49 0.08 26.48 8.16
CA GLN A 49 1.51 26.79 8.03
C GLN A 49 1.76 27.94 7.05
N LYS A 50 1.11 27.93 5.87
CA LYS A 50 1.21 29.04 4.91
C LYS A 50 0.68 30.35 5.46
N LYS A 51 -0.44 30.31 6.20
CA LYS A 51 -1.00 31.49 6.86
C LYS A 51 -0.02 32.14 7.82
N VAL A 52 0.69 31.33 8.61
CA VAL A 52 1.73 31.82 9.54
C VAL A 52 2.89 32.45 8.76
N ILE A 53 3.40 31.79 7.73
CA ILE A 53 4.51 32.31 6.91
C ILE A 53 4.13 33.62 6.20
N LEU A 54 2.97 33.69 5.55
CA LEU A 54 2.52 34.86 4.81
C LEU A 54 2.26 36.06 5.72
N LYS A 55 1.65 35.84 6.90
CA LYS A 55 1.50 36.89 7.91
C LYS A 55 2.85 37.40 8.38
N SER A 56 3.78 36.50 8.72
CA SER A 56 5.13 36.88 9.14
C SER A 56 5.88 37.68 8.06
N LYS A 57 5.78 37.28 6.78
CA LYS A 57 6.36 38.03 5.65
C LYS A 57 5.72 39.41 5.47
N LYS A 58 4.39 39.50 5.59
CA LYS A 58 3.65 40.76 5.54
C LYS A 58 4.08 41.72 6.65
N ASP A 59 4.16 41.23 7.89
CA ASP A 59 4.57 42.03 9.05
C ASP A 59 6.05 42.45 8.95
N SER A 60 6.92 41.57 8.47
CA SER A 60 8.34 41.86 8.24
C SER A 60 8.53 42.91 7.14
N PHE A 61 7.71 42.87 6.09
CA PHE A 61 7.75 43.86 5.01
C PHE A 61 7.31 45.23 5.52
N LEU A 62 6.17 45.30 6.21
CA LEU A 62 5.61 46.53 6.79
C LEU A 62 6.48 47.15 7.90
N SER A 63 7.32 46.35 8.57
CA SER A 63 8.27 46.87 9.57
C SER A 63 9.59 47.35 8.96
N ASN A 64 9.94 46.96 7.72
CA ASN A 64 11.21 47.30 7.10
C ASN A 64 11.19 48.71 6.47
N PRO A 65 11.93 49.72 6.96
CA PRO A 65 11.86 51.10 6.46
C PRO A 65 12.10 51.29 4.95
N LEU A 66 12.77 50.33 4.29
CA LEU A 66 13.03 50.35 2.85
C LEU A 66 11.75 50.37 2.00
N HIS A 67 10.63 49.75 2.46
CA HIS A 67 9.39 49.75 1.67
C HIS A 67 8.85 51.18 1.44
N ARG A 68 9.04 52.08 2.43
CA ARG A 68 8.66 53.49 2.34
C ARG A 68 9.55 54.25 1.35
N ILE A 69 10.84 53.93 1.31
CA ILE A 69 11.81 54.55 0.39
C ILE A 69 11.52 54.13 -1.05
N MET A 70 11.05 52.90 -1.26
CA MET A 70 10.65 52.38 -2.58
C MET A 70 9.29 52.91 -3.06
N GLY A 71 8.58 53.72 -2.26
CA GLY A 71 7.26 54.26 -2.62
C GLY A 71 6.18 53.18 -2.78
N ILE A 72 6.33 52.05 -2.09
CA ILE A 72 5.37 50.95 -2.15
C ILE A 72 4.15 51.31 -1.29
N ASP A 73 2.97 51.06 -1.85
CA ASP A 73 1.69 51.37 -1.20
C ASP A 73 1.45 50.47 0.03
N GLU A 74 1.54 51.09 1.21
CA GLU A 74 1.29 50.44 2.50
C GLU A 74 -0.16 49.98 2.65
N ASP A 75 -1.14 50.71 2.09
CA ASP A 75 -2.56 50.41 2.27
C ASP A 75 -2.95 49.18 1.46
N ASN A 76 -2.42 49.05 0.24
CA ASN A 76 -2.54 47.84 -0.56
C ASN A 76 -1.88 46.62 0.12
N THR A 77 -0.71 46.80 0.74
CA THR A 77 -0.04 45.72 1.47
C THR A 77 -0.81 45.29 2.72
N LYS A 78 -1.41 46.24 3.46
CA LYS A 78 -2.30 45.96 4.60
C LYS A 78 -3.59 45.27 4.16
N ALA A 79 -4.13 45.63 2.99
CA ALA A 79 -5.31 45.03 2.40
C ALA A 79 -5.07 43.62 1.80
N PHE A 80 -3.81 43.16 1.68
CA PHE A 80 -3.52 41.81 1.20
C PHE A 80 -4.20 40.75 2.07
N ASP A 81 -5.13 40.03 1.44
CA ASP A 81 -5.90 38.93 2.03
C ASP A 81 -5.12 37.61 1.90
N VAL A 82 -4.58 37.17 3.03
CA VAL A 82 -3.80 35.93 3.15
C VAL A 82 -4.68 34.70 2.89
N GLU A 83 -5.93 34.71 3.33
CA GLU A 83 -6.82 33.55 3.20
C GLU A 83 -7.28 33.38 1.76
N ALA A 84 -7.68 34.46 1.11
CA ALA A 84 -8.03 34.44 -0.31
C ALA A 84 -6.85 33.99 -1.18
N TYR A 85 -5.62 34.41 -0.86
CA TYR A 85 -4.43 33.97 -1.58
C TYR A 85 -4.13 32.47 -1.39
N ILE A 86 -4.26 31.95 -0.17
CA ILE A 86 -4.07 30.51 0.09
C ILE A 86 -5.12 29.68 -0.66
N LYS A 87 -6.38 30.13 -0.65
CA LYS A 87 -7.45 29.47 -1.40
C LYS A 87 -7.16 29.47 -2.90
N LYS A 88 -6.68 30.59 -3.44
CA LYS A 88 -6.25 30.66 -4.84
C LYS A 88 -5.13 29.65 -5.14
N LEU A 89 -4.15 29.48 -4.25
CA LEU A 89 -3.08 28.49 -4.45
C LEU A 89 -3.64 27.06 -4.51
N GLU A 90 -4.63 26.75 -3.67
CA GLU A 90 -5.32 25.46 -3.68
C GLU A 90 -6.14 25.26 -4.97
N ASP A 91 -6.87 26.29 -5.40
CA ASP A 91 -7.67 26.28 -6.63
C ASP A 91 -6.79 26.20 -7.91
N ASP A 92 -5.58 26.77 -7.86
CA ASP A 92 -4.58 26.75 -8.95
C ASP A 92 -3.66 25.50 -8.88
N GLU A 93 -3.90 24.57 -7.96
CA GLU A 93 -3.09 23.34 -7.85
C GLU A 93 -3.32 22.44 -9.06
N THR A 94 -2.22 22.03 -9.70
CA THR A 94 -2.26 21.28 -10.96
C THR A 94 -2.23 19.77 -10.73
N ILE A 95 -1.68 19.34 -9.59
CA ILE A 95 -1.63 17.93 -9.21
C ILE A 95 -3.05 17.51 -8.84
N VAL A 96 -3.54 16.43 -9.45
CA VAL A 96 -4.87 15.88 -9.13
C VAL A 96 -4.79 15.06 -7.84
N PHE A 97 -5.66 15.36 -6.88
CA PHE A 97 -5.73 14.63 -5.61
C PHE A 97 -7.15 14.45 -5.10
N GLU A 98 -7.39 13.37 -4.36
CA GLU A 98 -8.59 13.12 -3.58
C GLU A 98 -8.38 13.54 -2.12
N VAL A 99 -9.40 14.13 -1.50
CA VAL A 99 -9.38 14.44 -0.06
C VAL A 99 -10.22 13.44 0.72
N ILE A 100 -9.61 12.82 1.72
CA ILE A 100 -10.30 11.92 2.66
C ILE A 100 -10.41 12.57 4.03
N ASP A 101 -11.49 12.30 4.74
CA ASP A 101 -11.69 12.81 6.10
C ASP A 101 -12.28 11.72 6.99
N LEU A 102 -12.08 11.88 8.30
CA LEU A 102 -12.59 11.00 9.33
C LEU A 102 -14.09 11.26 9.52
N LYS A 103 -14.93 10.31 9.11
CA LYS A 103 -16.39 10.46 9.18
C LYS A 103 -16.94 9.84 10.46
N ALA A 104 -16.26 8.81 10.97
CA ALA A 104 -16.63 8.09 12.17
C ALA A 104 -16.46 8.94 13.44
N ASN A 105 -17.56 9.21 14.16
CA ASN A 105 -17.54 10.01 15.40
C ASN A 105 -17.15 9.20 16.66
N ASP A 106 -17.09 7.87 16.55
CA ASP A 106 -16.84 6.91 17.63
C ASP A 106 -15.36 6.52 17.78
N VAL A 107 -14.48 7.10 16.96
CA VAL A 107 -13.02 6.92 17.02
C VAL A 107 -12.37 7.73 18.15
N LEU A 108 -13.03 8.76 18.68
CA LEU A 108 -12.47 9.60 19.74
C LEU A 108 -12.10 8.81 21.02
N PRO A 109 -12.94 7.89 21.54
CA PRO A 109 -12.53 6.94 22.59
C PRO A 109 -11.24 6.18 22.27
N GLN A 110 -11.06 5.72 21.04
CA GLN A 110 -9.88 4.97 20.62
C GLN A 110 -8.63 5.86 20.58
N ILE A 111 -8.76 7.08 20.04
CA ILE A 111 -7.68 8.09 20.07
C ILE A 111 -7.26 8.38 21.52
N LYS A 112 -8.22 8.53 22.44
CA LYS A 112 -7.94 8.74 23.86
C LYS A 112 -7.19 7.56 24.47
N GLU A 113 -7.59 6.33 24.15
CA GLU A 113 -6.90 5.14 24.63
C GLU A 113 -5.45 5.08 24.13
N LEU A 114 -5.21 5.35 22.84
CA LEU A 114 -3.85 5.43 22.28
C LEU A 114 -3.01 6.49 23.00
N ALA A 115 -3.59 7.67 23.27
CA ALA A 115 -2.92 8.75 23.98
C ALA A 115 -2.57 8.39 25.43
N LEU A 116 -3.51 7.78 26.17
CA LEU A 116 -3.33 7.38 27.56
C LEU A 116 -2.29 6.26 27.70
N LEU A 117 -2.29 5.31 26.76
CA LEU A 117 -1.34 4.19 26.72
C LEU A 117 -0.02 4.55 26.03
N LYS A 118 0.12 5.79 25.54
CA LYS A 118 1.28 6.28 24.77
C LYS A 118 1.66 5.34 23.61
N LYS A 119 0.64 4.79 22.96
CA LYS A 119 0.80 3.91 21.80
C LYS A 119 0.93 4.73 20.52
N PRO A 120 1.67 4.24 19.51
CA PRO A 120 1.71 4.86 18.19
C PRO A 120 0.30 5.18 17.67
N PRO A 121 0.08 6.37 17.07
CA PRO A 121 1.08 7.36 16.64
C PRO A 121 1.47 8.41 17.71
N PHE A 122 1.16 8.20 19.00
CA PHE A 122 1.61 9.08 20.07
C PHE A 122 3.07 8.83 20.48
N VAL A 123 3.74 9.88 20.96
CA VAL A 123 5.10 9.80 21.48
C VAL A 123 5.12 9.01 22.80
N GLU A 124 6.07 8.08 22.94
CA GLU A 124 6.26 7.21 24.14
C GLU A 124 6.86 7.96 25.36
N ALA A 125 6.62 9.27 25.48
CA ALA A 125 7.15 10.09 26.57
C ALA A 125 6.01 10.57 27.48
N ASP A 126 6.18 10.40 28.79
CA ASP A 126 5.18 10.75 29.80
C ASP A 126 4.84 12.25 29.82
N ASP A 127 5.74 13.11 29.32
CA ASP A 127 5.58 14.56 29.26
C ASP A 127 5.05 15.07 27.90
N SER A 128 4.67 14.17 26.98
CA SER A 128 4.25 14.54 25.63
C SER A 128 2.92 13.91 25.21
N ASP A 129 1.97 14.75 24.80
CA ASP A 129 0.73 14.34 24.13
C ASP A 129 0.79 14.61 22.61
N LYS A 130 2.01 14.67 22.07
CA LYS A 130 2.24 14.80 20.62
C LYS A 130 1.81 13.51 19.92
N GLY A 131 1.11 13.67 18.80
CA GLY A 131 0.58 12.56 18.00
C GLY A 131 -0.91 12.66 17.70
N PHE A 132 -1.64 13.62 18.27
CA PHE A 132 -3.09 13.73 18.03
C PHE A 132 -3.43 13.96 16.54
N LYS A 133 -2.66 14.79 15.83
CA LYS A 133 -2.85 14.99 14.38
C LYS A 133 -2.56 13.72 13.59
N ASP A 134 -1.50 13.02 13.97
CA ASP A 134 -1.10 11.76 13.34
C ASP A 134 -2.13 10.65 13.62
N ALA A 135 -2.80 10.68 14.77
CA ALA A 135 -3.92 9.82 15.09
C ALA A 135 -5.15 10.10 14.19
N LEU A 136 -5.45 11.37 13.90
CA LEU A 136 -6.50 11.72 12.94
C LEU A 136 -6.18 11.19 11.53
N ILE A 137 -4.93 11.33 11.08
CA ILE A 137 -4.46 10.76 9.81
C ILE A 137 -4.62 9.23 9.84
N TYR A 138 -4.11 8.58 10.89
CA TYR A 138 -4.19 7.13 11.07
C TYR A 138 -5.62 6.60 10.96
N PHE A 139 -6.57 7.17 11.70
CA PHE A 139 -7.96 6.72 11.64
C PHE A 139 -8.65 7.06 10.32
N SER A 140 -8.32 8.19 9.68
CA SER A 140 -8.84 8.53 8.34
C SER A 140 -8.41 7.49 7.31
N VAL A 141 -7.15 7.04 7.38
CA VAL A 141 -6.62 5.97 6.51
C VAL A 141 -7.34 4.66 6.78
N LEU A 142 -7.49 4.25 8.04
CA LEU A 142 -8.17 3.00 8.39
C LEU A 142 -9.62 2.97 7.90
N GLU A 143 -10.36 4.06 8.07
CA GLU A 143 -11.74 4.17 7.60
C GLU A 143 -11.80 4.08 6.06
N TYR A 144 -10.95 4.84 5.37
CA TYR A 144 -10.89 4.84 3.91
C TYR A 144 -10.56 3.46 3.32
N VAL A 145 -9.63 2.74 3.94
CA VAL A 145 -9.24 1.39 3.52
C VAL A 145 -10.41 0.40 3.56
N GLN A 146 -11.39 0.59 4.47
CA GLN A 146 -12.59 -0.26 4.51
C GLN A 146 -13.61 0.09 3.40
N GLU A 147 -13.56 1.30 2.86
CA GLU A 147 -14.49 1.78 1.83
C GLU A 147 -14.07 1.40 0.40
N ILE A 148 -12.76 1.17 0.17
CA ILE A 148 -12.25 0.87 -1.17
C ILE A 148 -12.34 -0.64 -1.51
N PRO A 149 -12.63 -1.00 -2.78
CA PRO A 149 -12.75 -2.41 -3.19
C PRO A 149 -11.48 -3.25 -2.99
N ASN A 150 -10.31 -2.68 -3.28
CA ASN A 150 -9.02 -3.39 -3.17
C ASN A 150 -8.51 -3.51 -1.73
N LYS A 151 -9.12 -2.78 -0.77
CA LYS A 151 -8.70 -2.69 0.64
C LYS A 151 -7.20 -2.50 0.88
N TYR A 152 -6.45 -2.02 -0.11
CA TYR A 152 -4.99 -1.93 -0.09
C TYR A 152 -4.56 -0.52 -0.50
N VAL A 153 -3.66 0.09 0.29
CA VAL A 153 -3.14 1.44 0.05
C VAL A 153 -1.67 1.55 0.44
N PHE A 154 -1.00 2.53 -0.16
CA PHE A 154 0.31 2.99 0.27
C PHE A 154 0.16 4.23 1.13
N VAL A 155 0.96 4.35 2.18
CA VAL A 155 1.08 5.57 3.00
C VAL A 155 2.50 6.10 2.86
N CYS A 156 2.65 7.28 2.27
CA CYS A 156 3.93 7.96 2.14
C CYS A 156 4.18 8.84 3.38
N THR A 157 5.07 8.38 4.26
CA THR A 157 5.44 9.12 5.47
C THR A 157 6.87 8.83 5.89
N LYS A 158 7.56 9.85 6.39
CA LYS A 158 8.89 9.74 7.03
C LYS A 158 8.80 9.71 8.55
N ASP A 159 7.58 9.70 9.11
CA ASP A 159 7.35 9.67 10.54
C ASP A 159 7.39 8.23 11.07
N ASN A 160 8.38 7.94 11.91
CA ASN A 160 8.59 6.61 12.49
C ASN A 160 7.44 6.14 13.39
N LEU A 161 6.76 7.04 14.10
CA LEU A 161 5.63 6.67 14.96
C LEU A 161 4.41 6.33 14.11
N LEU A 162 4.16 7.11 13.06
CA LEU A 162 3.08 6.81 12.12
C LEU A 162 3.35 5.50 11.36
N LYS A 163 4.60 5.29 10.91
CA LYS A 163 5.04 4.01 10.31
C LYS A 163 4.75 2.83 11.23
N ARG A 164 5.14 2.94 12.51
CA ARG A 164 4.89 1.90 13.53
C ARG A 164 3.40 1.65 13.77
N ALA A 165 2.56 2.69 13.71
CA ALA A 165 1.12 2.54 13.88
C ALA A 165 0.50 1.68 12.77
N PHE A 166 1.02 1.77 11.54
CA PHE A 166 0.51 1.00 10.40
C PHE A 166 1.06 -0.42 10.28
N LEU A 167 2.16 -0.78 10.97
CA LEU A 167 2.76 -2.12 10.90
C LEU A 167 1.81 -3.27 11.25
N ALA A 168 0.74 -3.00 12.01
CA ALA A 168 -0.25 -4.00 12.40
C ALA A 168 -1.25 -4.34 11.27
N HIS A 169 -1.24 -3.60 10.15
CA HIS A 169 -2.23 -3.70 9.08
C HIS A 169 -1.56 -4.20 7.80
N SER A 170 -1.80 -5.46 7.44
CA SER A 170 -1.20 -6.11 6.27
C SER A 170 -1.57 -5.46 4.93
N ASN A 171 -2.64 -4.68 4.93
CA ASN A 171 -3.22 -4.04 3.77
C ASN A 171 -2.82 -2.56 3.64
N ILE A 172 -1.85 -2.11 4.45
CA ILE A 172 -1.27 -0.78 4.37
C ILE A 172 0.25 -0.92 4.25
N VAL A 173 0.81 -0.45 3.14
CA VAL A 173 2.27 -0.44 2.95
C VAL A 173 2.81 0.97 3.15
N VAL A 174 3.70 1.12 4.12
CA VAL A 174 4.34 2.40 4.42
C VAL A 174 5.60 2.55 3.60
N VAL A 175 5.72 3.67 2.90
CA VAL A 175 6.88 4.02 2.06
C VAL A 175 7.37 5.43 2.40
N GLU A 176 8.65 5.71 2.19
CA GLU A 176 9.27 7.00 2.53
C GLU A 176 9.58 7.85 1.29
N SER A 177 9.49 7.26 0.09
CA SER A 177 9.80 7.91 -1.19
C SER A 177 9.12 7.23 -2.39
N TYR A 178 9.14 7.90 -3.54
CA TYR A 178 8.72 7.31 -4.81
C TYR A 178 9.51 6.04 -5.19
N THR A 179 10.81 5.99 -4.88
CA THR A 179 11.63 4.80 -5.17
C THR A 179 11.14 3.58 -4.40
N GLU A 180 10.88 3.74 -3.11
CA GLU A 180 10.36 2.67 -2.24
C GLU A 180 8.94 2.29 -2.63
N PHE A 181 8.11 3.27 -3.03
CA PHE A 181 6.81 2.99 -3.64
C PHE A 181 6.96 2.07 -4.86
N LYS A 182 7.87 2.36 -5.79
CA LYS A 182 8.09 1.53 -6.98
C LYS A 182 8.50 0.11 -6.60
N GLU A 183 9.36 -0.08 -5.60
CA GLU A 183 9.79 -1.43 -5.17
C GLU A 183 8.63 -2.34 -4.73
N HIS A 184 7.61 -1.75 -4.11
CA HIS A 184 6.43 -2.45 -3.59
C HIS A 184 5.19 -2.38 -4.49
N SER A 185 5.26 -1.59 -5.56
CA SER A 185 4.14 -1.30 -6.44
C SER A 185 4.14 -2.24 -7.64
N VAL A 186 2.94 -2.62 -8.11
CA VAL A 186 2.79 -3.36 -9.38
C VAL A 186 3.34 -2.56 -10.57
N SER A 187 3.38 -1.22 -10.44
CA SER A 187 3.88 -0.33 -11.49
C SER A 187 5.37 -0.51 -11.79
N GLN A 188 6.14 -1.24 -10.97
CA GLN A 188 7.51 -1.62 -11.33
C GLN A 188 7.59 -2.46 -12.60
N PHE A 189 6.50 -3.11 -13.00
CA PHE A 189 6.40 -3.91 -14.21
C PHE A 189 5.84 -3.13 -15.40
N PHE A 190 5.67 -1.80 -15.28
CA PHE A 190 5.08 -0.96 -16.32
C PHE A 190 6.10 -0.37 -17.29
N ASP A 191 7.38 -0.71 -17.15
CA ASP A 191 8.40 -0.26 -18.08
C ASP A 191 8.33 -1.03 -19.41
N ASP A 192 8.74 -0.36 -20.49
CA ASP A 192 8.67 -0.92 -21.84
C ASP A 192 9.52 -2.18 -21.99
N TYR A 193 10.59 -2.34 -21.21
CA TYR A 193 11.48 -3.49 -21.30
C TYR A 193 10.80 -4.76 -20.78
N PHE A 194 10.17 -4.70 -19.60
CA PHE A 194 9.40 -5.82 -19.07
C PHE A 194 8.23 -6.20 -19.99
N ILE A 195 7.45 -5.22 -20.43
CA ILE A 195 6.30 -5.45 -21.34
C ILE A 195 6.74 -6.11 -22.64
N GLN A 196 7.83 -5.64 -23.26
CA GLN A 196 8.36 -6.24 -24.49
C GLN A 196 8.79 -7.69 -24.30
N LYS A 197 9.36 -8.03 -23.14
CA LYS A 197 9.72 -9.42 -22.83
C LYS A 197 8.50 -10.31 -22.67
N VAL A 198 7.50 -9.86 -21.93
CA VAL A 198 6.25 -10.61 -21.77
C VAL A 198 5.58 -10.84 -23.13
N ASN A 199 5.54 -9.81 -23.98
CA ASN A 199 5.03 -9.92 -25.35
C ASN A 199 5.79 -10.96 -26.18
N ALA A 200 7.13 -10.97 -26.08
CA ALA A 200 7.96 -11.94 -26.79
C ALA A 200 7.77 -13.37 -26.29
N GLU A 201 7.66 -13.56 -24.97
CA GLU A 201 7.52 -14.88 -24.33
C GLU A 201 6.15 -15.49 -24.58
N LEU A 202 5.08 -14.69 -24.44
CA LEU A 202 3.70 -15.18 -24.59
C LEU A 202 3.21 -15.10 -26.05
N GLY A 203 3.89 -14.37 -26.93
CA GLY A 203 3.47 -14.17 -28.32
C GLY A 203 2.21 -13.31 -28.44
N VAL A 204 2.04 -12.35 -27.53
CA VAL A 204 0.85 -11.49 -27.38
C VAL A 204 1.25 -10.02 -27.34
N GLU A 205 0.28 -9.12 -27.39
CA GLU A 205 0.48 -7.69 -27.17
C GLU A 205 -0.27 -7.26 -25.91
N ILE A 206 0.48 -7.08 -24.81
CA ILE A 206 -0.02 -6.52 -23.56
C ILE A 206 0.37 -5.05 -23.42
N SER A 207 -0.43 -4.34 -22.63
CA SER A 207 -0.18 -3.00 -22.12
C SER A 207 -0.10 -3.02 -20.59
N LYS A 208 0.21 -1.87 -19.99
CA LYS A 208 0.24 -1.68 -18.52
C LYS A 208 -1.08 -2.08 -17.86
N GLU A 209 -2.22 -1.90 -18.56
CA GLU A 209 -3.55 -2.22 -18.04
C GLU A 209 -3.80 -3.72 -17.90
N ASN A 210 -3.02 -4.55 -18.60
CA ASN A 210 -3.11 -6.00 -18.52
C ASN A 210 -2.39 -6.57 -17.29
N ILE A 211 -1.47 -5.81 -16.68
CA ILE A 211 -0.73 -6.22 -15.48
C ILE A 211 -1.61 -5.91 -14.27
N LYS A 212 -2.07 -6.96 -13.56
CA LYS A 212 -3.09 -6.83 -12.51
C LYS A 212 -2.50 -6.70 -11.13
N GLU A 213 -1.60 -7.60 -10.77
CA GLU A 213 -1.02 -7.71 -9.43
C GLU A 213 0.28 -8.52 -9.48
N TYR A 214 0.98 -8.58 -8.35
CA TYR A 214 2.14 -9.45 -8.19
C TYR A 214 2.25 -9.93 -6.74
N TRP A 215 2.96 -11.04 -6.53
CA TRP A 215 3.28 -11.57 -5.21
C TRP A 215 4.67 -12.20 -5.19
N TYR A 216 5.17 -12.52 -4.00
CA TYR A 216 6.35 -13.36 -3.82
C TYR A 216 5.91 -14.82 -3.68
N ASN A 217 6.60 -15.72 -4.37
CA ASN A 217 6.37 -17.15 -4.25
C ASN A 217 7.22 -17.79 -3.14
N ILE A 218 7.12 -19.12 -3.01
CA ILE A 218 7.90 -19.92 -2.04
C ILE A 218 9.43 -19.85 -2.22
N ASN A 219 9.91 -19.37 -3.38
CA ASN A 219 11.33 -19.22 -3.70
C ASN A 219 11.81 -17.77 -3.55
N ASP A 220 10.99 -16.88 -2.97
CA ASP A 220 11.22 -15.42 -2.90
C ASP A 220 11.34 -14.72 -4.28
N ASN A 221 10.88 -15.36 -5.36
CA ASN A 221 10.78 -14.76 -6.68
C ASN A 221 9.47 -13.99 -6.84
N LYS A 222 9.45 -12.98 -7.70
CA LYS A 222 8.25 -12.18 -7.98
C LYS A 222 7.42 -12.85 -9.06
N VAL A 223 6.16 -13.14 -8.77
CA VAL A 223 5.19 -13.67 -9.73
C VAL A 223 4.21 -12.57 -10.11
N VAL A 224 4.07 -12.30 -11.40
CA VAL A 224 3.22 -11.24 -11.96
C VAL A 224 2.00 -11.85 -12.63
N LEU A 225 0.81 -11.35 -12.30
CA LEU A 225 -0.44 -11.73 -12.94
C LEU A 225 -0.76 -10.80 -14.11
N VAL A 226 -0.89 -11.37 -15.29
CA VAL A 226 -1.24 -10.67 -16.53
C VAL A 226 -2.56 -11.20 -17.07
N GLY A 227 -3.56 -10.32 -17.20
CA GLY A 227 -4.87 -10.65 -17.76
C GLY A 227 -5.01 -10.22 -19.23
N LEU A 228 -5.38 -11.16 -20.07
CA LEU A 228 -5.63 -11.00 -21.49
C LEU A 228 -7.02 -11.56 -21.82
N GLU A 229 -8.00 -10.66 -22.00
CA GLU A 229 -9.39 -11.02 -22.29
C GLU A 229 -9.96 -12.05 -21.30
N GLU A 230 -10.10 -13.32 -21.71
CA GLU A 230 -10.61 -14.44 -20.91
C GLU A 230 -9.51 -15.33 -20.30
N GLN A 231 -8.24 -14.97 -20.49
CA GLN A 231 -7.09 -15.74 -19.99
C GLN A 231 -6.26 -14.94 -19.01
N GLU A 232 -5.70 -15.65 -18.03
CA GLU A 232 -4.77 -15.09 -17.07
C GLU A 232 -3.47 -15.88 -17.14
N TYR A 233 -2.36 -15.17 -17.11
CA TYR A 233 -1.02 -15.72 -17.13
C TYR A 233 -0.29 -15.30 -15.86
N VAL A 234 0.44 -16.23 -15.27
CA VAL A 234 1.38 -15.97 -14.19
C VAL A 234 2.80 -16.06 -14.74
N ILE A 235 3.61 -15.08 -14.38
CA ILE A 235 4.97 -14.90 -14.91
C ILE A 235 5.89 -14.82 -13.70
N GLU A 236 6.72 -15.84 -13.49
CA GLU A 236 7.75 -15.84 -12.47
C GLU A 236 8.96 -15.06 -12.98
N THR A 237 9.46 -14.15 -12.14
CA THR A 237 10.58 -13.27 -12.45
C THR A 237 11.61 -13.26 -11.33
N ASP A 238 12.88 -13.26 -11.72
CA ASP A 238 14.01 -13.02 -10.83
C ASP A 238 14.84 -11.88 -11.41
N SER A 239 15.06 -10.84 -10.60
CA SER A 239 15.91 -9.70 -10.99
C SER A 239 15.49 -9.03 -12.32
N GLY A 240 14.19 -9.08 -12.65
CA GLY A 240 13.62 -8.51 -13.88
C GLY A 240 13.70 -9.42 -15.13
N GLU A 241 14.22 -10.63 -14.98
CA GLU A 241 14.26 -11.66 -16.00
C GLU A 241 13.10 -12.65 -15.82
N ILE A 242 12.48 -13.07 -16.93
CA ILE A 242 11.40 -14.08 -16.90
C ILE A 242 12.04 -15.45 -16.73
N ILE A 243 11.66 -16.17 -15.67
CA ILE A 243 12.12 -17.54 -15.40
C ILE A 243 11.16 -18.56 -16.00
N SER A 244 9.86 -18.35 -15.77
CA SER A 244 8.81 -19.31 -16.08
C SER A 244 7.50 -18.58 -16.34
N THR A 245 6.68 -19.13 -17.23
CA THR A 245 5.34 -18.62 -17.51
C THR A 245 4.34 -19.75 -17.53
N CYS A 246 3.12 -19.47 -17.09
CA CYS A 246 2.04 -20.44 -17.10
C CYS A 246 0.69 -19.75 -17.27
N ASN A 247 -0.25 -20.40 -17.96
CA ASN A 247 -1.63 -19.96 -17.93
C ASN A 247 -2.24 -20.39 -16.58
N ARG A 248 -2.82 -19.43 -15.86
CA ARG A 248 -3.40 -19.60 -14.53
C ARG A 248 -4.44 -20.73 -14.46
N SER A 249 -5.15 -21.00 -15.55
CA SER A 249 -6.14 -22.09 -15.62
C SER A 249 -5.54 -23.49 -15.54
N GLN A 250 -4.22 -23.64 -15.77
CA GLN A 250 -3.52 -24.92 -15.75
C GLN A 250 -3.32 -25.48 -14.34
N PHE A 251 -3.32 -24.64 -13.31
CA PHE A 251 -3.15 -25.08 -11.93
C PHE A 251 -4.33 -24.61 -11.08
N GLN A 252 -5.19 -25.58 -10.73
CA GLN A 252 -6.44 -25.32 -10.02
C GLN A 252 -6.36 -25.83 -8.59
N ILE A 253 -5.99 -24.93 -7.66
CA ILE A 253 -5.95 -25.26 -6.23
C ILE A 253 -7.30 -25.74 -5.70
N ASN A 254 -8.40 -25.27 -6.32
CA ASN A 254 -9.77 -25.64 -5.96
C ASN A 254 -10.04 -27.14 -6.09
N THR A 255 -9.37 -27.83 -7.02
CA THR A 255 -9.51 -29.28 -7.22
C THR A 255 -8.91 -30.06 -6.05
N LEU A 256 -7.78 -29.58 -5.50
CA LEU A 256 -7.15 -30.17 -4.32
C LEU A 256 -7.99 -29.90 -3.06
N ILE A 257 -8.34 -28.65 -2.78
CA ILE A 257 -9.03 -28.29 -1.52
C ILE A 257 -10.43 -28.90 -1.42
N ASN A 258 -11.10 -29.11 -2.56
CA ASN A 258 -12.40 -29.77 -2.64
C ASN A 258 -12.28 -31.25 -2.99
N SER A 259 -11.11 -31.86 -2.77
CA SER A 259 -10.93 -33.27 -3.05
C SER A 259 -11.92 -34.12 -2.25
N SER A 260 -12.62 -35.04 -2.93
CA SER A 260 -13.62 -35.95 -2.37
C SER A 260 -13.20 -37.42 -2.44
N SER A 261 -11.94 -37.69 -2.84
CA SER A 261 -11.36 -39.03 -2.77
C SER A 261 -9.84 -38.97 -2.71
N PHE A 262 -9.22 -39.95 -2.06
CA PHE A 262 -7.75 -40.09 -2.03
C PHE A 262 -7.12 -40.05 -3.44
N ARG A 263 -7.73 -40.74 -4.42
CA ARG A 263 -7.25 -40.74 -5.81
C ARG A 263 -7.24 -39.33 -6.42
N MET A 264 -8.25 -38.52 -6.13
CA MET A 264 -8.30 -37.15 -6.61
C MET A 264 -7.30 -36.26 -5.89
N THR A 265 -7.04 -36.49 -4.60
CA THR A 265 -6.02 -35.78 -3.83
C THR A 265 -4.63 -36.02 -4.42
N HIS A 266 -4.19 -37.28 -4.56
CA HIS A 266 -2.89 -37.61 -5.15
C HIS A 266 -2.74 -37.06 -6.56
N ARG A 267 -3.79 -37.17 -7.38
CA ARG A 267 -3.77 -36.61 -8.74
C ARG A 267 -3.58 -35.10 -8.73
N SER A 268 -4.32 -34.39 -7.88
CA SER A 268 -4.26 -32.92 -7.80
C SER A 268 -2.90 -32.45 -7.29
N ILE A 269 -2.31 -33.17 -6.33
CA ILE A 269 -0.97 -32.88 -5.82
C ILE A 269 0.08 -33.04 -6.91
N ASN A 270 0.09 -34.16 -7.62
CA ASN A 270 1.01 -34.40 -8.72
C ASN A 270 0.85 -33.35 -9.86
N GLU A 271 -0.38 -32.91 -10.12
CA GLU A 271 -0.63 -31.83 -11.09
C GLU A 271 -0.10 -30.47 -10.58
N LEU A 272 -0.27 -30.15 -9.29
CA LEU A 272 0.13 -28.88 -8.67
C LEU A 272 1.62 -28.79 -8.35
N GLU A 273 2.33 -29.90 -8.18
CA GLU A 273 3.74 -29.94 -7.77
C GLU A 273 4.62 -29.08 -8.69
N ASN A 274 4.35 -29.12 -10.00
CA ASN A 274 5.06 -28.34 -11.01
C ASN A 274 4.73 -26.84 -11.00
N TYR A 275 3.72 -26.41 -10.25
CA TYR A 275 3.23 -25.02 -10.23
C TYR A 275 3.33 -24.37 -8.84
N THR A 276 3.95 -25.04 -7.88
CA THR A 276 4.17 -24.53 -6.51
C THR A 276 4.87 -23.18 -6.49
N HIS A 277 5.82 -22.95 -7.41
CA HIS A 277 6.51 -21.68 -7.61
C HIS A 277 5.61 -20.56 -8.17
N PHE A 278 4.38 -20.81 -8.59
CA PHE A 278 3.44 -19.76 -8.97
C PHE A 278 2.45 -19.38 -7.87
N LEU A 279 2.39 -20.15 -6.77
CA LEU A 279 1.37 -19.95 -5.75
C LEU A 279 1.61 -18.67 -4.95
N SER A 280 0.53 -17.95 -4.67
CA SER A 280 0.53 -16.83 -3.73
C SER A 280 0.48 -17.33 -2.28
N ASN A 281 0.86 -16.46 -1.35
CA ASN A 281 0.79 -16.77 0.08
C ASN A 281 -0.63 -17.13 0.55
N ASP A 282 -1.66 -16.49 -0.02
CA ASP A 282 -3.06 -16.79 0.30
C ASP A 282 -3.47 -18.17 -0.25
N GLU A 283 -3.00 -18.54 -1.44
CA GLU A 283 -3.24 -19.89 -1.99
C GLU A 283 -2.56 -20.96 -1.16
N VAL A 284 -1.30 -20.73 -0.77
CA VAL A 284 -0.55 -21.63 0.11
C VAL A 284 -1.29 -21.79 1.43
N LYS A 285 -1.73 -20.69 2.06
CA LYS A 285 -2.54 -20.72 3.28
C LYS A 285 -3.80 -21.57 3.11
N ILE A 286 -4.57 -21.34 2.05
CA ILE A 286 -5.80 -22.09 1.76
C ILE A 286 -5.52 -23.60 1.59
N ILE A 287 -4.42 -23.97 0.92
CA ILE A 287 -4.00 -25.37 0.78
C ILE A 287 -3.64 -25.98 2.15
N LEU A 288 -2.87 -25.27 2.96
CA LEU A 288 -2.45 -25.74 4.30
C LEU A 288 -3.66 -25.89 5.23
N GLU A 289 -4.59 -24.94 5.24
CA GLU A 289 -5.84 -25.04 6.02
C GLU A 289 -6.77 -26.16 5.49
N ALA A 290 -6.77 -26.41 4.17
CA ALA A 290 -7.48 -27.55 3.58
C ALA A 290 -6.91 -28.89 4.05
N SER A 291 -5.61 -29.00 4.34
CA SER A 291 -5.01 -30.24 4.85
C SER A 291 -5.58 -30.69 6.20
N TYR A 292 -6.07 -29.73 7.00
CA TYR A 292 -6.76 -30.01 8.26
C TYR A 292 -8.27 -30.15 8.07
N SER A 293 -8.90 -29.23 7.32
CA SER A 293 -10.36 -29.15 7.22
C SER A 293 -10.97 -30.20 6.26
N ASN A 294 -10.24 -30.59 5.21
CA ASN A 294 -10.66 -31.64 4.29
C ASN A 294 -10.27 -33.02 4.83
N GLN A 295 -11.28 -33.84 5.13
CA GLN A 295 -11.09 -35.19 5.67
C GLN A 295 -10.26 -36.10 4.75
N GLU A 296 -10.41 -35.98 3.42
CA GLU A 296 -9.69 -36.83 2.48
C GLU A 296 -8.20 -36.53 2.51
N ILE A 297 -7.81 -35.25 2.57
CA ILE A 297 -6.40 -34.84 2.67
C ILE A 297 -5.84 -35.25 4.03
N ARG A 298 -6.59 -34.97 5.12
CA ARG A 298 -6.16 -35.25 6.49
C ARG A 298 -5.85 -36.72 6.74
N LEU A 299 -6.66 -37.62 6.17
CA LEU A 299 -6.49 -39.08 6.38
C LEU A 299 -5.25 -39.64 5.71
N ILE A 300 -4.77 -39.02 4.63
CA ILE A 300 -3.62 -39.48 3.84
C ILE A 300 -2.40 -38.58 3.96
N ILE A 301 -2.37 -37.68 4.95
CA ILE A 301 -1.29 -36.69 5.10
C ILE A 301 0.10 -37.30 5.27
N ASN A 302 0.17 -38.56 5.72
CA ASN A 302 1.42 -39.31 5.90
C ASN A 302 1.86 -40.08 4.65
N ASP A 303 1.07 -40.06 3.58
CA ASP A 303 1.50 -40.61 2.29
C ASP A 303 2.64 -39.74 1.75
N SER A 304 3.67 -40.37 1.17
CA SER A 304 4.96 -39.73 0.86
C SER A 304 4.79 -38.47 0.01
N ASP A 305 4.02 -38.56 -1.07
CA ASP A 305 3.78 -37.45 -2.01
C ASP A 305 2.99 -36.31 -1.35
N VAL A 306 1.98 -36.65 -0.55
CA VAL A 306 1.16 -35.67 0.17
C VAL A 306 2.00 -34.94 1.21
N LYS A 307 2.80 -35.70 1.97
CA LYS A 307 3.66 -35.16 3.01
C LYS A 307 4.75 -34.26 2.43
N GLU A 308 5.43 -34.71 1.37
CA GLU A 308 6.49 -33.96 0.69
C GLU A 308 5.95 -32.66 0.08
N PHE A 309 4.81 -32.73 -0.62
CA PHE A 309 4.17 -31.55 -1.19
C PHE A 309 3.80 -30.53 -0.12
N LEU A 310 3.08 -30.93 0.93
CA LEU A 310 2.68 -30.01 2.00
C LEU A 310 3.88 -29.48 2.79
N ALA A 311 4.92 -30.29 2.99
CA ALA A 311 6.16 -29.85 3.63
C ALA A 311 6.86 -28.76 2.80
N SER A 312 6.84 -28.86 1.47
CA SER A 312 7.43 -27.83 0.59
C SER A 312 6.74 -26.47 0.71
N LEU A 313 5.47 -26.45 1.12
CA LEU A 313 4.66 -25.25 1.31
C LEU A 313 4.62 -24.78 2.77
N TYR A 314 5.07 -25.61 3.71
CA TYR A 314 4.85 -25.39 5.13
C TYR A 314 5.67 -24.22 5.66
N ASN A 315 4.97 -23.16 6.06
CA ASN A 315 5.50 -22.07 6.86
C ASN A 315 4.49 -21.67 7.94
N THR A 316 4.86 -21.92 9.18
CA THR A 316 4.02 -21.77 10.38
C THR A 316 3.49 -20.34 10.59
N ASN A 317 4.12 -19.34 9.99
CA ASN A 317 3.72 -17.94 10.09
C ASN A 317 2.53 -17.58 9.18
N MET A 318 2.16 -18.46 8.24
CA MET A 318 1.13 -18.20 7.23
C MET A 318 -0.26 -18.72 7.61
N ILE A 319 -0.36 -19.53 8.67
CA ILE A 319 -1.61 -20.19 9.10
C ILE A 319 -2.22 -19.40 10.26
N GLU A 320 -3.46 -18.94 10.08
CA GLU A 320 -4.23 -18.22 11.10
C GLU A 320 -5.06 -19.17 11.98
N ASP A 321 -5.59 -20.25 11.40
CA ASP A 321 -6.33 -21.26 12.15
C ASP A 321 -5.41 -22.00 13.12
N ASN A 322 -5.66 -21.84 14.42
CA ASN A 322 -4.83 -22.42 15.48
C ASN A 322 -4.85 -23.95 15.47
N ASP A 323 -5.96 -24.58 15.09
CA ASP A 323 -6.10 -26.03 15.07
C ASP A 323 -5.33 -26.61 13.87
N ALA A 324 -5.48 -26.02 12.69
CA ALA A 324 -4.69 -26.37 11.51
C ALA A 324 -3.19 -26.17 11.76
N LYS A 325 -2.82 -25.07 12.43
CA LYS A 325 -1.43 -24.76 12.80
C LYS A 325 -0.85 -25.81 13.75
N ASN A 326 -1.57 -26.19 14.80
CA ASN A 326 -1.11 -27.21 15.74
C ASN A 326 -1.02 -28.58 15.07
N PHE A 327 -1.99 -28.94 14.25
CA PHE A 327 -1.99 -30.18 13.49
C PHE A 327 -0.77 -30.29 12.56
N LEU A 328 -0.48 -29.24 11.79
CA LEU A 328 0.66 -29.26 10.86
C LEU A 328 2.01 -29.26 11.59
N LYS A 329 2.10 -28.61 12.76
CA LYS A 329 3.27 -28.73 13.64
C LYS A 329 3.55 -30.17 14.04
N GLU A 330 2.53 -30.93 14.48
CA GLU A 330 2.72 -32.33 14.86
C GLU A 330 3.20 -33.24 13.71
N ILE A 331 2.95 -32.84 12.46
CA ILE A 331 3.32 -33.62 11.27
C ILE A 331 4.73 -33.28 10.77
N PHE A 332 5.15 -32.02 10.90
CA PHE A 332 6.38 -31.48 10.28
C PHE A 332 7.47 -31.02 11.26
N GLU A 333 7.17 -30.81 12.54
CA GLU A 333 8.14 -30.43 13.60
C GLU A 333 8.42 -31.59 14.57
#